data_AF-A0A976KW30-F1
#
_entry.id   AF-A0A976KW30-F1
#
_cell.length_a   1.000
_cell.length_b   1.000
_cell.length_c   1.000
_cell.angle_alpha   90.00
_cell.angle_beta   90.00
_cell.angle_gamma   90.00
#
_symmetry.space_group_name_H-M   'P 1'
#
loop_
_entity.id
_entity.type
_entity.pdbx_description
1 polymer ?
#
loop_
_entity_poly.entity_id
_entity_poly.type
_entity_poly.pdbx_seq_one_letter_code
_entity_poly.pdbx_strand_id
1 'polypeptide(L)'
;MTMAPDETLEVLAMLRRGRLAIDACESGRTTFLSHVGAVPKLVPGPWIGHRDLLRAMALANLHPQQRASLARAVLVEYGHTFGVGRLELTAHPSGLPLGGSSVWLRSRTSEVTCLYTWGLGPSPTAVACDWLVLRARPGWALDKPFKTLSATGLSTLFELAGKVLVVVETAVSARLVADLVQGQLDVTAHARFAPYVESSQPDAPLVLWPADALDSSALARFEFGTAIPLELGESETRAVSEWAEARANVTVASACEPNRLTRKGLERFWRACGRPKILVRGEPSWTAEGAAWLRRLGASVHVEPTSTQLGLF
;
A
#
# COMPACT_ATOMS: atom_id res chain seq x y z
N MET A 1 12.55 -28.53 15.90
CA MET A 1 12.73 -28.58 14.43
C MET A 1 13.33 -27.27 13.97
N THR A 2 14.65 -27.23 13.85
CA THR A 2 15.41 -26.13 13.23
C THR A 2 15.15 -26.16 11.72
N MET A 3 14.63 -25.07 11.16
CA MET A 3 14.45 -24.91 9.71
C MET A 3 15.79 -24.97 8.98
N ALA A 4 15.80 -25.52 7.77
CA ALA A 4 16.92 -25.36 6.85
C ALA A 4 17.03 -23.86 6.47
N PRO A 5 18.16 -23.18 6.72
CA PRO A 5 18.36 -21.77 6.40
C PRO A 5 18.24 -21.40 4.91
N ASP A 6 17.99 -22.37 4.02
CA ASP A 6 17.97 -22.23 2.57
C ASP A 6 16.67 -21.57 2.04
N GLU A 7 15.49 -21.98 2.54
CA GLU A 7 14.21 -21.52 1.98
C GLU A 7 13.93 -20.03 2.24
N THR A 8 14.25 -19.51 3.43
CA THR A 8 14.07 -18.08 3.73
C THR A 8 14.99 -17.25 2.83
N LEU A 9 16.24 -17.68 2.63
CA LEU A 9 17.18 -17.03 1.72
C LEU A 9 16.71 -17.10 0.27
N GLU A 10 16.10 -18.22 -0.13
CA GLU A 10 15.50 -18.37 -1.45
C GLU A 10 14.33 -17.40 -1.65
N VAL A 11 13.38 -17.30 -0.72
CA VAL A 11 12.27 -16.33 -0.81
C VAL A 11 12.81 -14.91 -0.86
N LEU A 12 13.77 -14.57 -0.01
CA LEU A 12 14.42 -13.26 -0.06
C LEU A 12 15.16 -13.05 -1.40
N ALA A 13 15.76 -14.09 -1.98
CA ALA A 13 16.39 -14.02 -3.29
C ALA A 13 15.37 -13.87 -4.43
N MET A 14 14.19 -14.50 -4.34
CA MET A 14 13.09 -14.29 -5.29
C MET A 14 12.64 -12.82 -5.25
N LEU A 15 12.53 -12.24 -4.05
CA LEU A 15 12.16 -10.84 -3.83
C LEU A 15 13.27 -9.84 -4.20
N ARG A 16 14.56 -10.21 -4.09
CA ARG A 16 15.72 -9.29 -4.29
C ARG A 16 16.45 -9.45 -5.64
N ARG A 17 16.54 -10.67 -6.19
CA ARG A 17 17.43 -11.04 -7.31
C ARG A 17 16.69 -11.37 -8.62
N GLY A 18 15.38 -11.52 -8.61
CA GLY A 18 14.60 -11.90 -9.78
C GLY A 18 14.37 -10.81 -10.84
N ARG A 19 15.16 -9.72 -10.85
CA ARG A 19 14.82 -8.41 -11.46
C ARG A 19 13.52 -7.78 -10.95
N LEU A 20 12.70 -8.50 -10.20
CA LEU A 20 11.55 -8.01 -9.46
C LEU A 20 12.03 -7.12 -8.31
N ALA A 21 12.20 -5.82 -8.57
CA ALA A 21 12.32 -4.83 -7.51
C ALA A 21 10.94 -4.64 -6.87
N ILE A 22 10.60 -5.52 -5.93
CA ILE A 22 9.44 -5.37 -5.08
C ILE A 22 9.90 -4.49 -3.91
N ASP A 23 9.59 -3.19 -3.99
CA ASP A 23 9.92 -2.13 -3.01
C ASP A 23 11.31 -1.45 -3.11
N ALA A 24 12.10 -1.69 -4.16
CA ALA A 24 13.37 -0.98 -4.37
C ALA A 24 13.23 0.11 -5.46
N CYS A 25 13.37 1.38 -5.08
CA CYS A 25 13.34 2.53 -5.99
C CYS A 25 14.75 3.01 -6.33
N GLU A 26 15.51 2.22 -7.08
CA GLU A 26 16.85 2.63 -7.53
C GLU A 26 16.81 3.38 -8.88
N SER A 27 17.71 4.34 -9.08
CA SER A 27 17.89 5.03 -10.37
C SER A 27 18.39 4.06 -11.44
N GLY A 28 17.61 3.86 -12.51
CA GLY A 28 18.04 3.14 -13.71
C GLY A 28 17.75 1.63 -13.76
N ARG A 29 16.88 1.08 -12.89
CA ARG A 29 16.49 -0.35 -12.91
C ARG A 29 14.96 -0.56 -12.89
N THR A 30 14.54 -1.71 -13.41
CA THR A 30 13.14 -2.09 -13.73
C THR A 30 12.20 -2.18 -12.52
N THR A 31 11.01 -1.56 -12.62
CA THR A 31 10.01 -1.48 -11.54
C THR A 31 8.75 -2.27 -11.88
N PHE A 32 8.55 -3.42 -11.25
CA PHE A 32 7.39 -4.29 -11.44
C PHE A 32 6.21 -3.77 -10.62
N LEU A 33 5.04 -3.61 -11.24
CA LEU A 33 3.84 -3.22 -10.49
C LEU A 33 2.77 -4.29 -10.62
N SER A 34 2.61 -5.06 -9.57
CA SER A 34 1.37 -5.79 -9.32
C SER A 34 1.04 -5.53 -7.87
N HIS A 35 0.46 -4.35 -7.63
CA HIS A 35 0.05 -3.81 -6.33
C HIS A 35 1.04 -4.03 -5.19
N VAL A 36 2.26 -3.60 -5.47
CA VAL A 36 3.20 -3.11 -4.47
C VAL A 36 2.84 -1.63 -4.29
N GLY A 37 2.83 -1.10 -3.07
CA GLY A 37 2.25 0.21 -2.71
C GLY A 37 2.48 1.28 -3.76
N ALA A 38 1.46 2.11 -4.03
CA ALA A 38 1.61 3.16 -5.02
C ALA A 38 2.84 3.98 -4.65
N VAL A 39 3.85 3.87 -5.51
CA VAL A 39 5.07 4.63 -5.34
C VAL A 39 4.65 6.09 -5.39
N PRO A 40 5.10 6.94 -4.45
CA PRO A 40 4.75 8.37 -4.49
C PRO A 40 5.09 8.99 -5.85
N LYS A 41 6.08 8.45 -6.58
CA LYS A 41 6.43 8.90 -7.94
C LYS A 41 6.60 7.70 -8.87
N LEU A 42 6.04 7.79 -10.09
CA LEU A 42 6.36 6.83 -11.14
C LEU A 42 7.86 6.97 -11.50
N VAL A 43 8.66 5.93 -11.25
CA VAL A 43 10.11 5.90 -11.55
C VAL A 43 10.34 5.34 -12.96
N PRO A 44 11.18 5.95 -13.82
CA PRO A 44 11.46 5.42 -15.16
C PRO A 44 11.94 3.95 -15.17
N GLY A 45 11.25 3.05 -15.89
CA GLY A 45 11.55 1.61 -15.99
C GLY A 45 10.46 0.81 -16.73
N PRO A 46 10.67 -0.49 -17.07
CA PRO A 46 9.58 -1.39 -17.47
C PRO A 46 8.65 -1.70 -16.29
N TRP A 47 7.34 -1.80 -16.55
CA TRP A 47 6.32 -2.04 -15.52
C TRP A 47 5.52 -3.29 -15.80
N ILE A 48 4.88 -3.78 -14.74
CA ILE A 48 3.70 -4.64 -14.85
C ILE A 48 2.54 -3.82 -14.29
N GLY A 49 1.29 -4.10 -14.64
CA GLY A 49 0.16 -3.44 -14.00
C GLY A 49 -1.15 -4.10 -14.39
N HIS A 50 -2.13 -4.09 -13.48
CA HIS A 50 -3.49 -4.43 -13.87
C HIS A 50 -4.04 -3.35 -14.80
N ARG A 51 -4.87 -3.75 -15.76
CA ARG A 51 -5.47 -2.88 -16.78
C ARG A 51 -6.05 -1.59 -16.20
N ASP A 52 -6.82 -1.71 -15.13
CA ASP A 52 -7.58 -0.58 -14.57
C ASP A 52 -6.65 0.47 -13.96
N LEU A 53 -5.55 0.05 -13.34
CA LEU A 53 -4.53 0.97 -12.83
C LEU A 53 -3.78 1.67 -13.96
N LEU A 54 -3.35 0.92 -14.99
CA LEU A 54 -2.64 1.49 -16.14
C LEU A 54 -3.52 2.49 -16.90
N ARG A 55 -4.81 2.19 -17.06
CA ARG A 55 -5.79 3.10 -17.67
C ARG A 55 -5.96 4.37 -16.83
N ALA A 56 -6.12 4.24 -15.52
CA ALA A 56 -6.24 5.40 -14.64
C ALA A 56 -4.96 6.27 -14.64
N MET A 57 -3.78 5.65 -14.70
CA MET A 57 -2.51 6.38 -14.85
C MET A 57 -2.36 7.08 -16.20
N ALA A 58 -2.85 6.48 -17.29
CA ALA A 58 -2.83 7.10 -18.62
C ALA A 58 -3.68 8.37 -18.69
N LEU A 59 -4.70 8.48 -17.82
CA LEU A 59 -5.55 9.67 -17.67
C LEU A 59 -4.95 10.72 -16.73
N ALA A 60 -3.86 10.39 -16.01
CA ALA A 60 -3.17 11.34 -15.16
C ALA A 60 -2.28 12.29 -15.99
N ASN A 61 -2.14 13.54 -15.55
CA ASN A 61 -1.25 14.52 -16.19
C ASN A 61 0.23 14.21 -15.88
N LEU A 62 0.74 13.13 -16.46
CA LEU A 62 2.07 12.58 -16.19
C LEU A 62 3.18 13.36 -16.91
N HIS A 63 4.33 13.49 -16.24
CA HIS A 63 5.54 14.04 -16.84
C HIS A 63 5.98 13.19 -18.06
N PRO A 64 6.59 13.76 -19.12
CA PRO A 64 6.96 13.00 -20.32
C PRO A 64 7.74 11.71 -20.07
N GLN A 65 8.67 11.72 -19.11
CA GLN A 65 9.44 10.52 -18.73
C GLN A 65 8.55 9.42 -18.12
N GLN A 66 7.53 9.80 -17.35
CA GLN A 66 6.57 8.86 -16.75
C GLN A 66 5.66 8.26 -17.82
N ARG A 67 5.26 9.06 -18.83
CA ARG A 67 4.52 8.56 -20.00
C ARG A 67 5.32 7.56 -20.82
N ALA A 68 6.60 7.83 -21.07
CA ALA A 68 7.50 6.90 -21.75
C ALA A 68 7.70 5.60 -20.97
N SER A 69 7.73 5.69 -19.64
CA SER A 69 7.76 4.55 -18.72
C SER A 69 6.48 3.70 -18.84
N LEU A 70 5.31 4.36 -18.78
CA LEU A 70 4.00 3.72 -18.89
C LEU A 70 3.79 3.03 -20.24
N ALA A 71 4.29 3.61 -21.33
CA ALA A 71 4.25 3.00 -22.66
C ALA A 71 4.99 1.65 -22.74
N ARG A 72 5.90 1.36 -21.79
CA ARG A 72 6.63 0.10 -21.68
C ARG A 72 6.03 -0.85 -20.64
N ALA A 73 4.85 -0.54 -20.11
CA ALA A 73 4.17 -1.37 -19.13
C ALA A 73 3.58 -2.62 -19.80
N VAL A 74 3.69 -3.75 -19.11
CA VAL A 74 3.04 -5.01 -19.46
C VAL A 74 1.74 -5.10 -18.69
N LEU A 75 0.64 -5.25 -19.42
CA LEU A 75 -0.68 -5.48 -18.83
C LEU A 75 -0.77 -6.94 -18.39
N VAL A 76 -1.22 -7.15 -17.15
CA VAL A 76 -1.48 -8.48 -16.61
C VAL A 76 -2.92 -8.58 -16.16
N GLU A 77 -3.56 -9.67 -16.55
CA GLU A 77 -4.91 -10.04 -16.13
C GLU A 77 -4.84 -11.08 -15.00
N TYR A 78 -5.87 -11.10 -14.16
CA TYR A 78 -5.92 -12.06 -13.05
C TYR A 78 -6.01 -13.49 -13.56
N GLY A 79 -5.34 -14.41 -12.86
CA GLY A 79 -5.32 -15.83 -13.19
C GLY A 79 -4.42 -16.21 -14.38
N HIS A 80 -3.83 -15.23 -15.07
CA HIS A 80 -2.88 -15.48 -16.14
C HIS A 80 -1.46 -15.55 -15.62
N THR A 81 -0.79 -16.65 -15.96
CA THR A 81 0.61 -16.90 -15.61
C THR A 81 1.55 -16.31 -16.66
N PHE A 82 2.61 -15.65 -16.21
CA PHE A 82 3.65 -15.07 -17.08
C PHE A 82 5.05 -15.23 -16.46
N GLY A 83 6.07 -15.17 -17.30
CA GLY A 83 7.46 -15.35 -16.88
C GLY A 83 8.23 -14.04 -16.75
N VAL A 84 9.03 -13.91 -15.70
CA VAL A 84 10.00 -12.82 -15.53
C VAL A 84 11.35 -13.39 -15.13
N GLY A 85 12.30 -13.40 -16.08
CA GLY A 85 13.61 -14.00 -15.83
C GLY A 85 13.50 -15.49 -15.46
N ARG A 86 13.88 -15.83 -14.22
CA ARG A 86 13.78 -17.20 -13.67
C ARG A 86 12.50 -17.43 -12.87
N LEU A 87 11.59 -16.47 -12.84
CA LEU A 87 10.36 -16.54 -12.05
C LEU A 87 9.16 -16.77 -12.96
N GLU A 88 8.20 -17.48 -12.40
CA GLU A 88 6.84 -17.62 -12.89
C GLU A 88 5.91 -16.88 -11.93
N LEU A 89 5.02 -16.07 -12.49
CA LEU A 89 4.17 -15.17 -11.74
C LEU A 89 2.72 -15.33 -12.18
N THR A 90 1.81 -15.28 -11.22
CA THR A 90 0.36 -15.21 -11.48
C THR A 90 -0.24 -14.14 -10.58
N ALA A 91 -0.97 -13.19 -11.18
CA ALA A 91 -1.66 -12.16 -10.43
C ALA A 91 -3.03 -12.67 -9.96
N HIS A 92 -3.37 -12.42 -8.70
CA HIS A 92 -4.66 -12.73 -8.10
C HIS A 92 -5.26 -11.47 -7.46
N PRO A 93 -6.58 -11.35 -7.36
CA PRO A 93 -7.20 -10.21 -6.67
C PRO A 93 -6.79 -10.14 -5.20
N SER A 94 -6.29 -8.99 -4.74
CA SER A 94 -6.06 -8.71 -3.31
C SER A 94 -7.31 -8.16 -2.61
N GLY A 95 -8.41 -7.95 -3.35
CA GLY A 95 -9.64 -7.35 -2.85
C GLY A 95 -9.56 -5.82 -2.67
N LEU A 96 -8.51 -5.17 -3.14
CA LEU A 96 -8.36 -3.71 -3.14
C LEU A 96 -8.80 -3.10 -4.48
N PRO A 97 -9.22 -1.82 -4.49
CA PRO A 97 -9.62 -1.15 -5.72
C PRO A 97 -8.45 -0.93 -6.67
N LEU A 98 -8.77 -0.41 -7.87
CA LEU A 98 -7.78 -0.10 -8.92
C LEU A 98 -6.98 -1.33 -9.36
N GLY A 99 -7.64 -2.49 -9.41
CA GLY A 99 -6.99 -3.74 -9.77
C GLY A 99 -6.02 -4.26 -8.72
N GLY A 100 -6.34 -4.12 -7.43
CA GLY A 100 -5.58 -4.67 -6.29
C GLY A 100 -5.11 -6.10 -6.53
N SER A 101 -3.80 -6.34 -6.43
CA SER A 101 -3.19 -7.65 -6.73
C SER A 101 -2.38 -8.23 -5.58
N SER A 102 -2.50 -9.54 -5.43
CA SER A 102 -1.55 -10.43 -4.78
C SER A 102 -0.82 -11.21 -5.86
N VAL A 103 0.45 -11.50 -5.67
CA VAL A 103 1.30 -12.08 -6.71
C VAL A 103 1.77 -13.43 -6.22
N TRP A 104 1.28 -14.49 -6.83
CA TRP A 104 1.86 -15.80 -6.63
C TRP A 104 3.13 -15.89 -7.47
N LEU A 105 4.22 -16.30 -6.84
CA LEU A 105 5.55 -16.42 -7.45
C LEU A 105 6.08 -17.83 -7.23
N ARG A 106 6.74 -18.37 -8.25
CA ARG A 106 7.52 -19.59 -8.18
C ARG A 106 8.84 -19.41 -8.91
N SER A 107 9.92 -19.92 -8.33
CA SER A 107 11.19 -20.03 -9.04
C SER A 107 11.12 -21.17 -10.05
N ARG A 108 11.59 -20.98 -11.28
CA ARG A 108 11.66 -22.09 -12.27
C ARG A 108 12.66 -23.18 -11.90
N THR A 109 13.51 -22.92 -10.91
CA THR A 109 14.55 -23.84 -10.45
C THR A 109 14.26 -24.42 -9.07
N SER A 110 13.11 -24.10 -8.45
CA SER A 110 12.71 -24.56 -7.12
C SER A 110 11.20 -24.74 -7.04
N GLU A 111 10.77 -25.64 -6.17
CA GLU A 111 9.36 -25.85 -5.91
C GLU A 111 8.79 -24.83 -4.92
N VAL A 112 9.64 -24.01 -4.28
CA VAL A 112 9.20 -23.00 -3.31
C VAL A 112 8.31 -21.96 -4.00
N THR A 113 7.11 -21.83 -3.45
CA THR A 113 6.10 -20.87 -3.89
C THR A 113 5.87 -19.81 -2.83
N CYS A 114 5.65 -18.56 -3.27
CA CYS A 114 5.25 -17.50 -2.36
C CYS A 114 4.11 -16.66 -2.92
N LEU A 115 3.19 -16.27 -2.04
CA LEU A 115 2.17 -15.29 -2.32
C LEU A 115 2.61 -13.96 -1.72
N TYR A 116 3.01 -13.03 -2.57
CA TYR A 116 3.36 -11.69 -2.16
C TYR A 116 2.13 -10.79 -2.10
N THR A 117 1.91 -10.14 -0.95
CA THR A 117 0.78 -9.24 -0.72
C THR A 117 1.23 -7.97 0.00
N TRP A 118 1.03 -6.81 -0.65
CA TRP A 118 1.32 -5.52 -0.02
C TRP A 118 0.18 -5.03 0.87
N GLY A 119 -1.05 -5.39 0.52
CA GLY A 119 -2.23 -5.10 1.30
C GLY A 119 -3.39 -5.97 0.83
N LEU A 120 -4.33 -6.18 1.74
CA LEU A 120 -5.49 -7.04 1.50
C LEU A 120 -6.76 -6.26 1.83
N GLY A 121 -7.72 -6.30 0.90
CA GLY A 121 -9.06 -5.77 1.08
C GLY A 121 -10.01 -6.81 1.69
N PRO A 122 -11.33 -6.60 1.64
CA PRO A 122 -12.29 -7.47 2.34
C PRO A 122 -12.44 -8.86 1.72
N SER A 123 -12.10 -9.02 0.44
CA SER A 123 -12.32 -10.25 -0.33
C SER A 123 -11.12 -10.60 -1.23
N PRO A 124 -9.94 -10.87 -0.65
CA PRO A 124 -8.79 -11.34 -1.42
C PRO A 124 -9.01 -12.79 -1.88
N THR A 125 -8.41 -13.14 -3.02
CA THR A 125 -8.36 -14.53 -3.49
C THR A 125 -7.24 -15.26 -2.77
N ALA A 126 -7.60 -16.28 -1.99
CA ALA A 126 -6.62 -17.15 -1.33
C ALA A 126 -6.01 -18.12 -2.35
N VAL A 127 -4.71 -18.32 -2.26
CA VAL A 127 -3.94 -19.22 -3.12
C VAL A 127 -3.01 -20.05 -2.24
N ALA A 128 -2.97 -21.36 -2.47
CA ALA A 128 -2.03 -22.23 -1.77
C ALA A 128 -0.58 -21.83 -2.09
N CYS A 129 0.23 -21.68 -1.06
CA CYS A 129 1.65 -21.36 -1.18
C CYS A 129 2.43 -21.88 0.02
N ASP A 130 3.77 -21.91 -0.09
CA ASP A 130 4.65 -22.25 1.03
C ASP A 130 4.90 -21.03 1.92
N TRP A 131 4.95 -19.84 1.30
CA TRP A 131 5.21 -18.57 1.96
C TRP A 131 4.17 -17.52 1.64
N LEU A 132 3.72 -16.81 2.67
CA LEU A 132 2.90 -15.60 2.55
C LEU A 132 3.73 -14.40 2.97
N VAL A 133 3.95 -13.47 2.04
CA VAL A 133 4.67 -12.22 2.32
C VAL A 133 3.64 -11.12 2.58
N LEU A 134 3.72 -10.52 3.78
CA LEU A 134 2.78 -9.50 4.26
C LEU A 134 3.52 -8.19 4.59
N ARG A 135 2.89 -7.04 4.29
CA ARG A 135 3.24 -5.77 4.93
C ARG A 135 2.43 -5.59 6.22
N ALA A 136 3.11 -5.38 7.33
CA ALA A 136 2.51 -4.99 8.60
C ALA A 136 1.80 -3.65 8.45
N ARG A 137 0.57 -3.59 8.98
CA ARG A 137 -0.26 -2.39 9.00
C ARG A 137 -0.95 -2.26 10.35
N PRO A 138 -1.17 -1.04 10.88
CA PRO A 138 -1.76 -0.83 12.20
C PRO A 138 -3.02 -1.65 12.45
N GLY A 139 -3.96 -1.67 11.50
CA GLY A 139 -5.27 -2.30 11.65
C GLY A 139 -5.29 -3.80 11.97
N TRP A 140 -4.22 -4.54 11.63
CA TRP A 140 -4.09 -5.95 12.02
C TRP A 140 -2.83 -6.23 12.85
N ALA A 141 -1.79 -5.42 12.74
CA ALA A 141 -0.53 -5.67 13.41
C ALA A 141 -0.58 -5.29 14.89
N LEU A 142 -1.18 -4.14 15.23
CA LEU A 142 -1.24 -3.63 16.61
C LEU A 142 -2.37 -4.30 17.42
N ASP A 143 -2.13 -4.54 18.71
CA ASP A 143 -3.13 -5.04 19.66
C ASP A 143 -4.20 -3.97 19.93
N LYS A 144 -3.80 -2.70 19.90
CA LYS A 144 -4.67 -1.53 19.94
C LYS A 144 -4.50 -0.72 18.64
N PRO A 145 -5.17 -1.11 17.55
CA PRO A 145 -5.09 -0.36 16.30
C PRO A 145 -5.69 1.04 16.45
N PHE A 146 -5.29 1.96 15.58
CA PHE A 146 -5.97 3.26 15.45
C PHE A 146 -7.43 3.03 15.07
N LYS A 147 -8.30 4.01 15.36
CA LYS A 147 -9.69 3.94 14.91
C LYS A 147 -9.73 3.88 13.38
N THR A 148 -10.53 2.98 12.83
CA THR A 148 -10.80 2.96 11.39
C THR A 148 -11.52 4.24 11.00
N LEU A 149 -11.08 4.84 9.89
CA LEU A 149 -11.72 6.02 9.33
C LEU A 149 -13.19 5.72 9.01
N SER A 150 -14.09 6.67 9.30
CA SER A 150 -15.51 6.58 8.99
C SER A 150 -16.02 7.88 8.38
N ALA A 151 -17.00 7.81 7.49
CA ALA A 151 -17.59 8.99 6.86
C ALA A 151 -18.24 9.93 7.88
N THR A 152 -18.95 9.37 8.86
CA THR A 152 -19.53 10.15 9.97
C THR A 152 -18.44 10.85 10.78
N GLY A 153 -17.35 10.15 11.13
CA GLY A 153 -16.24 10.76 11.87
C GLY A 153 -15.58 11.90 11.11
N LEU A 154 -15.38 11.75 9.79
CA LEU A 154 -14.87 12.82 8.94
C LEU A 154 -15.84 14.00 8.85
N SER A 155 -17.15 13.75 8.77
CA SER A 155 -18.17 14.79 8.71
C SER A 155 -18.22 15.59 10.01
N THR A 156 -18.18 14.91 11.16
CA THR A 156 -18.10 15.53 12.48
C THR A 156 -16.82 16.36 12.64
N LEU A 157 -15.66 15.86 12.19
CA LEU A 157 -14.43 16.65 12.21
C LEU A 157 -14.55 17.91 11.35
N PHE A 158 -15.16 17.81 10.18
CA PHE A 158 -15.41 18.96 9.33
C PHE A 158 -16.32 20.01 10.00
N GLU A 159 -17.43 19.56 10.60
CA GLU A 159 -18.38 20.43 11.29
C GLU A 159 -17.77 21.13 12.53
N LEU A 160 -16.86 20.46 13.24
CA LEU A 160 -16.26 20.98 14.48
C LEU A 160 -15.00 21.81 14.26
N ALA A 161 -14.18 21.45 13.26
CA ALA A 161 -12.83 21.97 13.10
C ALA A 161 -12.56 22.59 11.71
N GLY A 162 -13.51 22.51 10.77
CA GLY A 162 -13.28 22.95 9.39
C GLY A 162 -12.57 21.88 8.55
N LYS A 163 -11.90 22.27 7.46
CA LYS A 163 -11.41 21.28 6.48
C LYS A 163 -10.50 20.24 7.10
N VAL A 164 -10.65 19.00 6.61
CA VAL A 164 -9.90 17.84 7.06
C VAL A 164 -8.90 17.44 5.99
N LEU A 165 -7.62 17.44 6.34
CA LEU A 165 -6.55 16.89 5.53
C LEU A 165 -6.37 15.41 5.87
N VAL A 166 -6.52 14.52 4.90
CA VAL A 166 -6.13 13.10 5.03
C VAL A 166 -4.89 12.87 4.20
N VAL A 167 -3.80 12.57 4.91
CA VAL A 167 -2.49 12.34 4.30
C VAL A 167 -2.36 10.86 3.97
N VAL A 168 -2.21 10.54 2.68
CA VAL A 168 -2.23 9.16 2.16
C VAL A 168 -0.99 8.86 1.33
N GLU A 169 -0.44 7.66 1.46
CA GLU A 169 0.71 7.23 0.64
C GLU A 169 0.32 6.95 -0.80
N THR A 170 -0.89 6.38 -1.02
CA THR A 170 -1.21 5.71 -2.28
C THR A 170 -2.53 6.14 -2.92
N ALA A 171 -2.62 5.95 -4.24
CA ALA A 171 -3.87 6.12 -4.99
C ALA A 171 -4.97 5.14 -4.51
N VAL A 172 -4.59 3.94 -4.06
CA VAL A 172 -5.51 2.97 -3.45
C VAL A 172 -6.08 3.53 -2.16
N SER A 173 -5.23 4.05 -1.27
CA SER A 173 -5.64 4.69 -0.02
C SER A 173 -6.57 5.87 -0.30
N ALA A 174 -6.21 6.74 -1.26
CA ALA A 174 -7.05 7.85 -1.68
C ALA A 174 -8.42 7.38 -2.18
N ARG A 175 -8.45 6.36 -3.05
CA ARG A 175 -9.69 5.77 -3.56
C ARG A 175 -10.55 5.19 -2.44
N LEU A 176 -9.95 4.44 -1.52
CA LEU A 176 -10.66 3.85 -0.38
C LEU A 176 -11.31 4.92 0.52
N VAL A 177 -10.64 6.05 0.74
CA VAL A 177 -11.21 7.18 1.48
C VAL A 177 -12.32 7.87 0.68
N ALA A 178 -12.13 8.07 -0.62
CA ALA A 178 -13.17 8.65 -1.48
C ALA A 178 -14.44 7.78 -1.54
N ASP A 179 -14.29 6.47 -1.71
CA ASP A 179 -15.40 5.50 -1.71
C ASP A 179 -16.12 5.48 -0.35
N LEU A 180 -15.37 5.61 0.75
CA LEU A 180 -15.94 5.66 2.10
C LEU A 180 -16.92 6.83 2.27
N VAL A 181 -16.60 8.00 1.71
CA VAL A 181 -17.38 9.24 1.89
C VAL A 181 -18.32 9.56 0.73
N GLN A 182 -18.42 8.67 -0.26
CA GLN A 182 -19.23 8.88 -1.45
C GLN A 182 -20.68 9.23 -1.09
N GLY A 183 -21.17 10.36 -1.61
CA GLY A 183 -22.51 10.87 -1.34
C GLY A 183 -22.71 11.51 0.03
N GLN A 184 -21.67 11.63 0.86
CA GLN A 184 -21.73 12.26 2.19
C GLN A 184 -20.84 13.48 2.32
N LEU A 185 -19.62 13.43 1.77
CA LEU A 185 -18.68 14.56 1.77
C LEU A 185 -18.05 14.71 0.40
N ASP A 186 -17.99 15.95 -0.08
CA ASP A 186 -17.17 16.26 -1.24
C ASP A 186 -15.70 16.06 -0.91
N VAL A 187 -14.92 15.69 -1.93
CA VAL A 187 -13.48 15.42 -1.81
C VAL A 187 -12.72 16.29 -2.79
N THR A 188 -11.58 16.83 -2.38
CA THR A 188 -10.55 17.35 -3.28
C THR A 188 -9.33 16.49 -3.11
N ALA A 189 -8.60 16.26 -4.20
CA ALA A 189 -7.42 15.43 -4.16
C ALA A 189 -6.25 16.12 -4.85
N HIS A 190 -5.05 15.87 -4.35
CA HIS A 190 -3.81 16.21 -5.07
C HIS A 190 -3.85 15.68 -6.51
N ALA A 191 -3.20 16.35 -7.45
CA ALA A 191 -3.17 15.94 -8.87
C ALA A 191 -2.72 14.49 -9.09
N ARG A 192 -1.90 13.93 -8.18
CA ARG A 192 -1.50 12.52 -8.18
C ARG A 192 -2.66 11.56 -7.94
N PHE A 193 -3.68 11.99 -7.20
CA PHE A 193 -4.80 11.15 -6.76
C PHE A 193 -6.12 11.50 -7.44
N ALA A 194 -6.27 12.73 -7.96
CA ALA A 194 -7.48 13.18 -8.62
C ALA A 194 -8.01 12.23 -9.73
N PRO A 195 -7.18 11.58 -10.57
CA PRO A 195 -7.68 10.62 -11.57
C PRO A 195 -8.37 9.38 -11.01
N TYR A 196 -8.20 9.10 -9.72
CA TYR A 196 -8.76 7.93 -9.03
C TYR A 196 -9.98 8.28 -8.16
N VAL A 197 -10.32 9.56 -8.07
CA VAL A 197 -11.44 10.07 -7.26
C VAL A 197 -12.50 10.61 -8.22
N GLU A 198 -13.70 10.04 -8.20
CA GLU A 198 -14.74 10.32 -9.22
C GLU A 198 -15.27 11.76 -9.21
N SER A 199 -15.24 12.45 -8.06
CA SER A 199 -15.86 13.76 -7.87
C SER A 199 -14.96 14.72 -7.11
N SER A 200 -13.82 15.09 -7.71
CA SER A 200 -12.88 16.05 -7.11
C SER A 200 -13.40 17.49 -7.24
N GLN A 201 -13.76 18.14 -6.12
CA GLN A 201 -14.26 19.51 -6.06
C GLN A 201 -13.18 20.48 -5.53
N PRO A 202 -12.92 21.65 -6.16
CA PRO A 202 -11.81 22.54 -5.77
C PRO A 202 -11.79 23.03 -4.32
N ASP A 203 -12.96 23.13 -3.68
CA ASP A 203 -13.13 23.66 -2.31
C ASP A 203 -13.79 22.65 -1.35
N ALA A 204 -13.54 21.36 -1.58
CA ALA A 204 -14.14 20.30 -0.78
C ALA A 204 -13.78 20.36 0.72
N PRO A 205 -14.64 19.84 1.61
CA PRO A 205 -14.37 19.73 3.05
C PRO A 205 -13.24 18.73 3.36
N LEU A 206 -13.08 17.70 2.53
CA LEU A 206 -12.06 16.67 2.67
C LEU A 206 -10.97 16.84 1.62
N VAL A 207 -9.71 16.87 2.05
CA VAL A 207 -8.55 17.02 1.16
C VAL A 207 -7.65 15.79 1.26
N LEU A 208 -7.43 15.09 0.13
CA LEU A 208 -6.53 13.93 0.05
C LEU A 208 -5.17 14.35 -0.51
N TRP A 209 -4.11 14.16 0.25
CA TRP A 209 -2.79 14.68 -0.10
C TRP A 209 -1.66 13.70 0.20
N PRO A 210 -0.56 13.67 -0.59
CA PRO A 210 0.57 12.83 -0.25
C PRO A 210 1.50 13.52 0.76
N ALA A 211 2.14 12.71 1.61
CA ALA A 211 3.07 13.20 2.64
C ALA A 211 4.26 13.98 2.05
N ASP A 212 4.75 13.58 0.86
CA ASP A 212 5.89 14.23 0.19
C ASP A 212 5.55 15.57 -0.51
N ALA A 213 4.31 16.06 -0.38
CA ALA A 213 3.86 17.32 -0.99
C ALA A 213 3.19 18.27 0.00
N LEU A 214 3.40 18.08 1.31
CA LEU A 214 2.83 18.91 2.37
C LEU A 214 3.23 20.40 2.27
N ASP A 215 4.41 20.69 1.73
CA ASP A 215 4.91 22.06 1.54
C ASP A 215 4.54 22.68 0.18
N SER A 216 3.69 22.01 -0.60
CA SER A 216 3.30 22.53 -1.91
C SER A 216 2.43 23.79 -1.79
N SER A 217 2.64 24.73 -2.70
CA SER A 217 1.79 25.93 -2.83
C SER A 217 0.32 25.59 -3.10
N ALA A 218 0.06 24.45 -3.74
CA ALA A 218 -1.29 23.95 -3.99
C ALA A 218 -2.01 23.52 -2.69
N LEU A 219 -1.29 23.04 -1.66
CA LEU A 219 -1.88 22.75 -0.35
C LEU A 219 -2.02 24.03 0.49
N ALA A 220 -1.08 24.97 0.35
CA ALA A 220 -1.04 26.20 1.13
C ALA A 220 -2.28 27.11 0.97
N ARG A 221 -3.08 26.91 -0.08
CA ARG A 221 -4.35 27.64 -0.30
C ARG A 221 -5.49 27.22 0.63
N PHE A 222 -5.33 26.12 1.36
CA PHE A 222 -6.36 25.57 2.23
C PHE A 222 -6.04 25.86 3.70
N GLU A 223 -7.07 26.20 4.46
CA GLU A 223 -7.03 26.26 5.92
C GLU A 223 -7.63 24.99 6.50
N PHE A 224 -6.92 24.35 7.43
CA PHE A 224 -7.30 23.06 8.01
C PHE A 224 -7.48 23.19 9.52
N GLY A 225 -8.41 22.43 10.09
CA GLY A 225 -8.44 22.21 11.54
C GLY A 225 -7.96 20.84 11.97
N THR A 226 -7.90 19.88 11.05
CA THR A 226 -7.43 18.52 11.37
C THR A 226 -6.61 17.92 10.24
N ALA A 227 -5.52 17.25 10.61
CA ALA A 227 -4.70 16.42 9.73
C ALA A 227 -4.69 14.96 10.21
N ILE A 228 -4.90 14.04 9.28
CA ILE A 228 -5.01 12.61 9.54
C ILE A 228 -3.91 11.88 8.77
N PRO A 229 -2.77 11.53 9.39
CA PRO A 229 -1.82 10.59 8.81
C PRO A 229 -2.47 9.20 8.77
N LEU A 230 -2.81 8.74 7.57
CA LEU A 230 -3.53 7.50 7.37
C LEU A 230 -2.56 6.32 7.24
N GLU A 231 -2.29 5.67 8.37
CA GLU A 231 -1.34 4.54 8.48
C GLU A 231 0.03 4.81 7.83
N LEU A 232 0.56 6.00 8.05
CA LEU A 232 1.88 6.40 7.55
C LEU A 232 3.02 5.84 8.43
N GLY A 233 4.20 5.68 7.85
CA GLY A 233 5.43 5.35 8.56
C GLY A 233 5.84 6.42 9.60
N GLU A 234 6.85 6.12 10.41
CA GLU A 234 7.28 7.04 11.48
C GLU A 234 7.81 8.37 10.92
N SER A 235 8.57 8.30 9.83
CA SER A 235 9.15 9.49 9.20
C SER A 235 8.08 10.40 8.59
N GLU A 236 7.12 9.83 7.88
CA GLU A 236 6.03 10.57 7.26
C GLU A 236 5.05 11.10 8.32
N THR A 237 4.78 10.33 9.37
CA THR A 237 3.97 10.80 10.51
C THR A 237 4.63 11.99 11.19
N ARG A 238 5.96 11.96 11.38
CA ARG A 238 6.72 13.09 11.92
C ARG A 238 6.62 14.33 11.03
N ALA A 239 6.78 14.16 9.72
CA ALA A 239 6.63 15.26 8.77
C ALA A 239 5.22 15.89 8.81
N VAL A 240 4.17 15.08 8.98
CA VAL A 240 2.79 15.59 9.16
C VAL A 240 2.66 16.39 10.46
N SER A 241 3.24 15.89 11.57
CA SER A 241 3.22 16.59 12.85
C SER A 241 3.96 17.91 12.78
N GLU A 242 5.18 17.94 12.22
CA GLU A 242 5.97 19.17 12.03
C GLU A 242 5.23 20.19 11.15
N TRP A 243 4.62 19.72 10.05
CA TRP A 243 3.81 20.56 9.17
C TRP A 243 2.58 21.16 9.88
N ALA A 244 1.95 20.40 10.79
CA ALA A 244 0.80 20.84 11.57
C ALA A 244 1.21 21.83 12.68
N GLU A 245 2.33 21.58 13.37
CA GLU A 245 2.88 22.49 14.40
C GLU A 245 3.26 23.86 13.85
N ALA A 246 3.73 23.91 12.59
CA ALA A 246 4.01 25.16 11.88
C ALA A 246 2.74 25.99 11.54
N ARG A 247 1.54 25.45 11.79
CA ARG A 247 0.25 26.09 11.47
C ARG A 247 -0.58 26.25 12.74
N ALA A 248 -1.15 27.44 12.93
CA ALA A 248 -2.03 27.66 14.06
C ALA A 248 -3.28 26.77 13.95
N ASN A 249 -3.62 26.06 15.04
CA ASN A 249 -4.88 25.34 15.24
C ASN A 249 -5.11 24.05 14.42
N VAL A 250 -4.07 23.42 13.85
CA VAL A 250 -4.21 22.11 13.21
C VAL A 250 -4.02 20.98 14.22
N THR A 251 -5.04 20.17 14.46
CA THR A 251 -4.93 18.96 15.30
C THR A 251 -4.52 17.75 14.46
N VAL A 252 -3.59 16.93 14.95
CA VAL A 252 -3.21 15.68 14.29
C VAL A 252 -3.91 14.48 14.93
N ALA A 253 -4.55 13.63 14.13
CA ALA A 253 -5.23 12.42 14.59
C ALA A 253 -4.92 11.22 13.69
N SER A 254 -4.35 10.15 14.23
CA SER A 254 -4.04 8.94 13.44
C SER A 254 -5.28 8.07 13.23
N ALA A 255 -5.39 7.47 12.05
CA ALA A 255 -6.49 6.57 11.71
C ALA A 255 -6.00 5.34 10.91
N CYS A 256 -6.79 4.27 10.97
CA CYS A 256 -6.62 3.12 10.09
C CYS A 256 -7.39 3.31 8.78
N GLU A 257 -6.89 2.73 7.70
CA GLU A 257 -7.55 2.75 6.40
C GLU A 257 -8.88 1.99 6.43
N PRO A 258 -9.92 2.50 5.75
CA PRO A 258 -11.17 1.77 5.60
C PRO A 258 -11.01 0.56 4.68
N ASN A 259 -11.93 -0.40 4.80
CA ASN A 259 -12.04 -1.57 3.92
C ASN A 259 -10.75 -2.41 3.79
N ARG A 260 -9.96 -2.49 4.86
CA ARG A 260 -8.81 -3.42 4.98
C ARG A 260 -9.18 -4.68 5.76
N LEU A 261 -8.42 -5.76 5.56
CA LEU A 261 -8.56 -6.94 6.41
C LEU A 261 -8.27 -6.61 7.87
N THR A 262 -9.15 -7.10 8.75
CA THR A 262 -8.93 -7.16 10.20
C THR A 262 -8.06 -8.36 10.56
N ARG A 263 -7.60 -8.47 11.82
CA ARG A 263 -6.93 -9.68 12.36
C ARG A 263 -7.69 -10.97 12.06
N LYS A 264 -9.00 -11.00 12.32
CA LYS A 264 -9.87 -12.16 12.04
C LYS A 264 -9.94 -12.46 10.53
N GLY A 265 -9.98 -11.41 9.71
CA GLY A 265 -9.95 -11.55 8.25
C GLY A 265 -8.64 -12.18 7.78
N LEU A 266 -7.50 -11.69 8.27
CA LEU A 266 -6.17 -12.18 7.94
C LEU A 266 -5.95 -13.62 8.42
N GLU A 267 -6.43 -13.99 9.60
CA GLU A 267 -6.41 -15.38 10.09
C GLU A 267 -7.16 -16.33 9.14
N ARG A 268 -8.36 -15.96 8.70
CA ARG A 268 -9.13 -16.77 7.73
C ARG A 268 -8.40 -16.88 6.40
N PHE A 269 -7.84 -15.77 5.91
CA PHE A 269 -7.08 -15.75 4.67
C PHE A 269 -5.84 -16.66 4.75
N TRP A 270 -5.04 -16.55 5.82
CA TRP A 270 -3.88 -17.41 6.06
C TRP A 270 -4.25 -18.90 6.09
N ARG A 271 -5.37 -19.26 6.75
CA ARG A 271 -5.88 -20.64 6.75
C ARG A 271 -6.31 -21.10 5.36
N ALA A 272 -6.99 -20.24 4.60
CA ALA A 272 -7.42 -20.54 3.24
C ALA A 272 -6.25 -20.70 2.26
N CYS A 273 -5.11 -20.06 2.51
CA CYS A 273 -3.87 -20.27 1.77
C CYS A 273 -3.12 -21.56 2.16
N GLY A 274 -3.67 -22.40 3.06
CA GLY A 274 -3.02 -23.65 3.49
C GLY A 274 -2.07 -23.50 4.68
N ARG A 275 -2.17 -22.40 5.43
CA ARG A 275 -1.29 -22.09 6.59
C ARG A 275 0.20 -21.98 6.23
N PRO A 276 0.57 -21.16 5.21
CA PRO A 276 1.96 -20.95 4.82
C PRO A 276 2.81 -20.38 5.96
N LYS A 277 4.14 -20.49 5.81
CA LYS A 277 5.10 -19.68 6.58
C LYS A 277 4.89 -18.22 6.23
N ILE A 278 5.19 -17.30 7.14
CA ILE A 278 4.94 -15.88 6.93
C ILE A 278 6.25 -15.10 6.97
N LEU A 279 6.49 -14.28 5.94
CA LEU A 279 7.48 -13.22 5.94
C LEU A 279 6.76 -11.89 6.16
N VAL A 280 7.00 -11.23 7.29
CA VAL A 280 6.41 -9.93 7.63
C VAL A 280 7.43 -8.83 7.40
N ARG A 281 7.03 -7.80 6.65
CA ARG A 281 7.81 -6.59 6.34
C ARG A 281 7.02 -5.35 6.77
N GLY A 282 7.66 -4.20 6.90
CA GLY A 282 7.02 -2.92 7.23
C GLY A 282 7.70 -2.22 8.40
N GLU A 283 7.00 -1.28 9.03
CA GLU A 283 7.52 -0.51 10.16
C GLU A 283 7.94 -1.42 11.32
N PRO A 284 9.13 -1.22 11.93
CA PRO A 284 9.62 -2.07 13.01
C PRO A 284 8.63 -2.21 14.17
N SER A 285 7.97 -1.10 14.55
CA SER A 285 6.98 -1.08 15.63
C SER A 285 5.76 -1.95 15.32
N TRP A 286 5.29 -1.97 14.07
CA TRP A 286 4.13 -2.77 13.66
C TRP A 286 4.52 -4.22 13.41
N THR A 287 5.65 -4.47 12.75
CA THR A 287 6.11 -5.82 12.41
C THR A 287 6.39 -6.66 13.67
N ALA A 288 6.95 -6.07 14.72
CA ALA A 288 7.22 -6.77 15.98
C ALA A 288 5.93 -7.31 16.62
N GLU A 289 4.91 -6.47 16.76
CA GLU A 289 3.65 -6.84 17.40
C GLU A 289 2.81 -7.78 16.52
N GLY A 290 2.73 -7.48 15.21
CA GLY A 290 2.05 -8.34 14.24
C GLY A 290 2.66 -9.73 14.17
N ALA A 291 4.00 -9.84 14.20
CA ALA A 291 4.69 -11.13 14.24
C ALA A 291 4.44 -11.89 15.55
N ALA A 292 4.39 -11.20 16.69
CA ALA A 292 4.04 -11.82 17.96
C ALA A 292 2.62 -12.41 17.93
N TRP A 293 1.64 -11.67 17.41
CA TRP A 293 0.28 -12.17 17.22
C TRP A 293 0.21 -13.39 16.27
N LEU A 294 0.87 -13.33 15.12
CA LEU A 294 0.92 -14.44 14.16
C LEU A 294 1.58 -15.70 14.74
N ARG A 295 2.65 -15.56 15.54
CA ARG A 295 3.26 -16.69 16.24
C ARG A 295 2.32 -17.31 17.27
N ARG A 296 1.56 -16.49 18.02
CA ARG A 296 0.52 -16.99 18.95
C ARG A 296 -0.60 -17.73 18.21
N LEU A 297 -0.90 -17.35 16.98
CA LEU A 297 -1.84 -18.05 16.09
C LEU A 297 -1.30 -19.41 15.58
N GLY A 298 0.01 -19.67 15.76
CA GLY A 298 0.68 -20.91 15.35
C GLY A 298 1.41 -20.82 14.00
N ALA A 299 1.56 -19.61 13.42
CA ALA A 299 2.31 -19.43 12.20
C ALA A 299 3.83 -19.44 12.46
N SER A 300 4.61 -19.99 11.53
CA SER A 300 6.07 -19.78 11.48
C SER A 300 6.35 -18.42 10.85
N VAL A 301 6.90 -17.48 11.63
CA VAL A 301 7.04 -16.08 11.21
C VAL A 301 8.50 -15.62 11.18
N HIS A 302 8.92 -15.16 10.01
CA HIS A 302 10.15 -14.41 9.79
C HIS A 302 9.83 -12.93 9.66
N VAL A 303 10.63 -12.08 10.31
CA VAL A 303 10.51 -10.63 10.20
C VAL A 303 11.73 -10.13 9.45
N GLU A 304 11.49 -9.36 8.40
CA GLU A 304 12.54 -8.63 7.70
C GLU A 304 12.34 -7.13 8.00
N PRO A 305 13.13 -6.56 8.92
CA PRO A 305 12.96 -5.19 9.41
C PRO A 305 13.35 -4.14 8.36
N THR A 306 14.13 -4.53 7.34
CA THR A 306 14.41 -3.70 6.16
C THR A 306 13.19 -3.65 5.25
N SER A 307 12.23 -2.83 5.66
CA SER A 307 11.16 -2.30 4.83
C SER A 307 11.50 -0.92 4.27
N THR A 308 12.73 -0.44 4.49
CA THR A 308 13.21 0.73 3.78
C THR A 308 13.06 0.44 2.29
N GLN A 309 12.13 1.17 1.67
CA GLN A 309 12.33 1.70 0.32
C GLN A 309 13.81 1.98 0.23
N LEU A 310 14.54 1.18 -0.56
CA LEU A 310 15.99 1.27 -0.63
C LEU A 310 16.32 2.71 -1.02
N GLY A 311 16.70 3.51 -0.02
CA GLY A 311 17.30 4.80 -0.20
C GLY A 311 18.66 4.51 -0.79
N LEU A 312 18.82 4.87 -2.06
CA LEU A 312 20.16 4.99 -2.62
C LEU A 312 20.87 6.13 -1.88
N PHE A 313 22.09 5.86 -1.42
CA PHE A 313 23.14 6.84 -1.65
C PHE A 313 23.37 6.94 -3.16
#